data_AF-A0A1B7MPE3-F1
#
_entry.id   AF-A0A1B7MPE3-F1
#
_cell.length_a   1.000
_cell.length_b   1.000
_cell.length_c   1.000
_cell.angle_alpha   90.00
_cell.angle_beta   90.00
_cell.angle_gamma   90.00
#
_symmetry.space_group_name_H-M   'P 1'
#
loop_
_entity.id
_entity.type
_entity.pdbx_description
1 polymer ?
#
loop_
_entity_poly.entity_id
_entity_poly.type
_entity_poly.pdbx_seq_one_letter_code
_entity_poly.pdbx_strand_id
1 'polypeptide(L)'
;MALSTYSTPSGFLLPSIHSAPPFFTEQPNPNTQAHLTEQWIRLILTYARHRRLFVLRVEDAEAPGGDWDEILRNGRINRRVPPSYVSSLMAEMV
;
A
#
# COMPACT_ATOMS: atom_id res chain seq x y z
N MET A 1 -10.87 -14.16 -8.94
CA MET A 1 -9.98 -13.63 -7.89
C MET A 1 -10.87 -13.02 -6.82
N ALA A 2 -10.97 -13.62 -5.64
CA ALA A 2 -11.83 -13.10 -4.58
C ALA A 2 -11.07 -12.01 -3.81
N LEU A 3 -11.63 -10.80 -3.75
CA LEU A 3 -11.11 -9.74 -2.90
C LEU A 3 -11.33 -10.17 -1.45
N SER A 4 -10.26 -10.46 -0.72
CA SER A 4 -10.34 -10.94 0.67
C SER A 4 -9.58 -10.01 1.60
N THR A 5 -10.23 -9.61 2.70
CA THR A 5 -9.56 -8.94 3.81
C THR A 5 -8.56 -9.87 4.48
N TYR A 6 -7.49 -9.34 5.06
CA TYR A 6 -6.50 -10.15 5.77
C TYR A 6 -6.03 -9.48 7.06
N SER A 7 -5.86 -10.27 8.12
CA SER A 7 -5.24 -9.80 9.36
C SER A 7 -3.74 -10.09 9.34
N THR A 8 -2.91 -9.05 9.41
CA THR A 8 -1.46 -9.17 9.48
C THR A 8 -1.00 -9.75 10.82
N PRO A 9 0.25 -10.26 10.91
CA PRO A 9 0.80 -10.70 12.19
C PRO A 9 0.80 -9.60 13.27
N SER A 10 0.83 -8.33 12.87
CA SER A 10 0.70 -7.18 13.77
C SER A 10 -0.74 -6.85 14.20
N GLY A 11 -1.71 -7.65 13.76
CA GLY A 11 -3.13 -7.49 14.06
C GLY A 11 -3.84 -6.43 13.21
N PHE A 12 -3.18 -5.87 12.18
CA PHE A 12 -3.81 -4.90 11.29
C PHE A 12 -4.71 -5.60 10.26
N LEU A 13 -5.91 -5.07 10.04
CA LEU A 13 -6.83 -5.60 9.04
C LEU A 13 -6.62 -4.88 7.70
N LEU A 14 -5.96 -5.57 6.76
CA LEU A 14 -5.77 -5.12 5.39
C LEU A 14 -7.10 -5.13 4.63
N PRO A 15 -7.40 -4.06 3.87
CA PRO A 15 -8.58 -4.00 3.04
C PRO A 15 -8.51 -5.05 1.94
N SER A 16 -9.68 -5.48 1.48
CA SER A 16 -9.79 -6.52 0.45
C SER A 16 -9.10 -6.14 -0.87
N ILE A 17 -9.01 -4.84 -1.19
CA ILE A 17 -8.30 -4.32 -2.36
C ILE A 17 -6.79 -4.61 -2.34
N HIS A 18 -6.19 -4.83 -1.17
CA HIS A 18 -4.77 -5.21 -1.05
C HIS A 18 -4.49 -6.58 -1.67
N SER A 19 -5.51 -7.42 -1.85
CA SER A 19 -5.39 -8.70 -2.56
C SER A 19 -5.52 -8.58 -4.09
N ALA A 20 -5.81 -7.38 -4.62
CA ALA A 20 -5.91 -7.14 -6.05
C ALA A 20 -4.52 -6.91 -6.66
N PRO A 21 -4.05 -7.75 -7.60
CA PRO A 21 -2.80 -7.49 -8.32
C PRO A 21 -2.67 -6.10 -8.97
N PRO A 22 -3.72 -5.52 -9.60
CA PRO A 22 -3.60 -4.20 -10.22
C PRO A 22 -3.41 -3.06 -9.20
N PHE A 23 -3.69 -3.28 -7.91
CA PHE A 23 -3.52 -2.26 -6.87
C PHE A 23 -2.05 -1.86 -6.68
N PHE A 24 -1.09 -2.74 -6.99
CA PHE A 24 0.35 -2.50 -6.85
C PHE A 24 0.98 -1.86 -8.10
N THR A 25 0.17 -1.52 -9.10
CA THR A 25 0.63 -1.00 -10.41
C THR A 25 -0.10 0.28 -10.76
N GLU A 26 0.63 1.28 -11.24
CA GLU A 26 0.02 2.50 -11.79
C GLU A 26 -0.86 2.15 -12.99
N GLN A 27 -2.11 2.63 -12.94
CA GLN A 27 -3.08 2.38 -13.99
C GLN A 27 -2.98 3.45 -15.08
N PRO A 28 -3.11 3.08 -16.36
CA PRO A 28 -3.07 4.04 -17.46
C PRO A 28 -4.32 4.94 -17.49
N ASN A 29 -5.43 4.50 -16.89
CA ASN A 29 -6.65 5.28 -16.83
C ASN A 29 -6.59 6.25 -15.63
N PRO A 30 -6.65 7.58 -15.84
CA PRO A 30 -6.54 8.56 -14.76
C PRO A 30 -7.66 8.46 -13.73
N ASN A 31 -8.89 8.11 -14.13
CA ASN A 31 -10.01 7.96 -13.20
C ASN A 31 -9.79 6.76 -12.27
N THR A 32 -9.34 5.63 -12.84
CA THR A 32 -8.99 4.45 -12.05
C THR A 32 -7.80 4.73 -11.15
N GLN A 33 -6.78 5.40 -11.67
CA GLN A 33 -5.59 5.76 -10.90
C GLN A 33 -5.95 6.64 -9.70
N ALA A 34 -6.76 7.68 -9.88
CA ALA A 34 -7.21 8.54 -8.80
C ALA A 34 -7.94 7.76 -7.69
N HIS A 35 -8.82 6.83 -8.07
CA HIS A 35 -9.50 5.96 -7.10
C HIS A 35 -8.53 5.06 -6.35
N LEU A 36 -7.54 4.45 -7.02
CA LEU A 36 -6.56 3.60 -6.36
C LEU A 36 -5.62 4.40 -5.45
N THR A 37 -5.21 5.60 -5.89
CA THR A 37 -4.43 6.53 -5.07
C THR A 37 -5.16 6.88 -3.78
N GLU A 38 -6.46 7.19 -3.84
CA GLU A 38 -7.25 7.48 -2.65
C GLU A 38 -7.29 6.26 -1.69
N GLN A 39 -7.44 5.05 -2.23
CA GLN A 39 -7.42 3.82 -1.42
C GLN A 39 -6.03 3.58 -0.78
N TRP A 40 -4.95 3.86 -1.51
CA TRP A 40 -3.58 3.81 -0.99
C TRP A 40 -3.36 4.80 0.14
N ILE A 41 -3.76 6.07 -0.03
CA ILE A 41 -3.63 7.10 1.00
C ILE A 41 -4.37 6.69 2.27
N ARG A 42 -5.62 6.21 2.13
CA ARG A 42 -6.40 5.70 3.26
C ARG A 42 -5.72 4.52 3.95
N LEU A 43 -5.16 3.58 3.20
CA LEU A 43 -4.42 2.43 3.73
C LEU A 43 -3.16 2.87 4.50
N ILE A 44 -2.35 3.75 3.91
CA ILE A 44 -1.12 4.27 4.52
C ILE A 44 -1.44 4.98 5.83
N LEU A 45 -2.44 5.88 5.84
CA LEU A 45 -2.80 6.64 7.04
C LEU A 45 -3.37 5.77 8.17
N THR A 46 -4.21 4.78 7.83
CA THR A 46 -4.77 3.85 8.83
C THR A 46 -3.71 2.93 9.41
N TYR A 47 -2.79 2.43 8.58
CA TYR A 47 -1.66 1.63 9.02
C TYR A 47 -0.66 2.43 9.86
N ALA A 48 -0.33 3.65 9.43
CA ALA A 48 0.48 4.59 10.19
C ALA A 48 -0.07 4.82 11.60
N ARG A 49 -1.39 5.02 11.72
CA ARG A 49 -2.05 5.16 13.02
C ARG A 49 -1.94 3.89 13.87
N HIS A 50 -2.10 2.70 13.27
CA HIS A 50 -2.03 1.42 13.96
C HIS A 50 -0.64 1.15 14.54
N ARG A 51 0.41 1.34 13.74
CA ARG A 51 1.81 1.11 14.13
C ARG A 51 2.50 2.33 14.75
N ARG A 52 1.81 3.48 14.86
CA ARG A 52 2.35 4.78 15.30
C ARG A 52 3.55 5.24 14.48
N LEU A 53 3.46 5.06 13.16
CA LEU A 53 4.46 5.52 12.20
C LEU A 53 4.13 6.97 11.80
N PHE A 54 5.13 7.84 11.85
CA PHE A 54 4.98 9.27 11.51
C PHE A 54 5.76 9.66 10.27
N VAL A 55 6.64 8.77 9.79
CA VAL A 55 7.51 9.01 8.65
C VAL A 55 7.38 7.82 7.70
N LEU A 56 7.05 8.13 6.46
CA LEU A 56 7.12 7.22 5.32
C LEU A 56 8.26 7.70 4.43
N ARG A 57 9.16 6.79 4.04
CA ARG A 57 10.23 7.09 3.10
C ARG A 57 10.10 6.22 1.86
N VAL A 58 10.59 6.72 0.74
CA VAL A 58 10.59 5.98 -0.54
C VAL A 58 11.44 4.70 -0.45
N GLU A 59 12.51 4.70 0.36
CA GLU A 59 13.36 3.55 0.63
C GLU A 59 12.65 2.41 1.37
N ASP A 60 11.58 2.70 2.11
CA ASP A 60 10.79 1.69 2.83
C ASP A 60 10.05 0.74 1.87
N ALA A 61 9.91 1.12 0.60
CA ALA A 61 9.34 0.26 -0.45
C ALA A 61 10.28 -0.88 -0.86
N GLU A 62 11.59 -0.73 -0.68
CA GLU A 62 12.58 -1.73 -1.07
C GLU A 62 13.11 -2.54 0.11
N ALA A 63 13.13 -1.95 1.31
CA ALA A 63 13.68 -2.56 2.52
C ALA A 63 12.81 -3.74 3.02
N PRO A 64 13.23 -5.01 2.85
CA PRO A 64 12.47 -6.14 3.35
C PRO A 64 12.54 -6.17 4.89
N GLY A 65 11.39 -6.35 5.54
CA GLY A 65 11.29 -6.38 7.01
C GLY A 65 11.26 -5.01 7.69
N GLY A 66 11.12 -3.92 6.94
CA GLY A 66 10.83 -2.60 7.50
C GLY A 66 9.40 -2.52 8.08
N ASP A 67 9.12 -1.46 8.85
CA ASP A 67 7.81 -1.26 9.49
C ASP A 67 6.66 -1.18 8.47
N TRP A 68 6.95 -0.75 7.23
CA TRP A 68 5.99 -0.59 6.14
C TRP A 68 5.84 -1.81 5.22
N ASP A 69 6.66 -2.86 5.39
CA ASP A 69 6.69 -4.04 4.50
C ASP A 69 5.32 -4.75 4.47
N GLU A 70 4.57 -4.75 5.58
CA GLU A 70 3.24 -5.38 5.67
C GLU A 70 2.21 -4.80 4.70
N ILE A 71 2.32 -3.51 4.35
CA ILE A 71 1.38 -2.84 3.42
C ILE A 71 1.97 -2.68 2.02
N LEU A 72 3.26 -2.34 1.90
CA LEU A 72 3.91 -2.05 0.61
C LEU A 72 4.20 -3.33 -0.19
N ARG A 73 4.30 -4.47 0.51
CA ARG A 73 4.53 -5.78 -0.08
C ARG A 73 3.42 -6.74 0.29
N ASN A 74 2.87 -7.41 -0.71
CA ASN A 74 1.97 -8.53 -0.51
C ASN A 74 2.63 -9.83 -0.98
N GLY A 75 3.19 -10.56 -0.02
CA GLY A 75 3.82 -11.87 -0.25
C GLY A 75 2.84 -12.93 -0.77
N ARG A 76 1.52 -12.82 -0.54
CA ARG A 76 0.56 -13.85 -0.97
C ARG A 76 0.28 -13.83 -2.47
N ILE A 77 0.29 -12.64 -3.05
CA ILE A 77 0.11 -12.45 -4.49
C ILE A 77 1.45 -12.17 -5.19
N ASN A 78 2.56 -12.21 -4.44
CA ASN A 78 3.92 -11.92 -4.90
C ASN A 78 4.00 -10.57 -5.66
N ARG A 79 3.43 -9.53 -5.05
CA ARG A 79 3.42 -8.15 -5.57
C ARG A 79 3.98 -7.17 -4.54
N ARG A 80 4.57 -6.09 -5.03
CA ARG A 80 5.09 -4.97 -4.25
C ARG A 80 4.89 -3.67 -5.00
N VAL A 81 4.76 -2.58 -4.26
CA VAL A 81 4.70 -1.23 -4.84
C VAL A 81 6.13 -0.80 -5.23
N PRO A 82 6.36 -0.30 -6.45
CA PRO A 82 7.66 0.24 -6.83
C PRO A 82 7.91 1.60 -6.14
N PRO A 83 9.18 1.97 -5.87
CA PRO A 83 9.52 3.22 -5.20
C PRO A 83 9.01 4.47 -5.95
N SER A 84 8.98 4.42 -7.29
CA SER A 84 8.43 5.48 -8.12
C SER A 84 6.95 5.74 -7.84
N TYR A 85 6.17 4.67 -7.62
CA TYR A 85 4.75 4.79 -7.30
C TYR A 85 4.54 5.28 -5.87
N VAL A 86 5.39 4.87 -4.91
CA VAL A 86 5.35 5.46 -3.56
C VAL A 86 5.62 6.97 -3.60
N SER A 87 6.59 7.40 -4.41
CA SER A 87 6.87 8.83 -4.61
C SER A 87 5.66 9.59 -5.16
N SER A 88 4.95 9.05 -6.16
CA SER A 88 3.75 9.69 -6.69
C SER A 88 2.58 9.67 -5.70
N LEU A 89 2.41 8.59 -4.91
CA LEU A 89 1.44 8.56 -3.80
C LEU A 89 1.73 9.63 -2.74
N MET A 90 3.01 9.82 -2.38
CA MET A 90 3.42 10.86 -1.42
C MET A 90 3.18 12.27 -1.97
N ALA A 91 3.40 12.49 -3.27
CA ALA A 91 3.14 13.78 -3.91
C ALA A 91 1.66 14.16 -3.88
N GLU A 92 0.75 13.20 -3.99
CA GLU A 92 -0.71 13.40 -3.91
C GLU A 92 -1.22 13.63 -2.48
N MET A 93 -0.39 13.40 -1.46
CA MET A 93 -0.75 13.62 -0.04
C MET A 93 -0.48 15.05 0.45
N VAL A 94 0.20 15.88 -0.35
CA VAL A 94 0.60 17.26 -0.03
C VAL A 94 -0.43 18.24 -0.58
#